data_AF-A0A3S1Z8N2-F1
#
_entry.id   AF-A0A3S1Z8N2-F1
#
_cell.length_a   1.000
_cell.length_b   1.000
_cell.length_c   1.000
_cell.angle_alpha   90.00
_cell.angle_beta   90.00
_cell.angle_gamma   90.00
#
_symmetry.space_group_name_H-M   'P 1'
#
loop_
_entity.id
_entity.type
_entity.pdbx_description
1 polymer ?
#
loop_
_entity_poly.entity_id
_entity_poly.type
_entity_poly.pdbx_seq_one_letter_code
_entity_poly.pdbx_strand_id
1 'polypeptide(L)'
;ARGIAMLVPARAGLVVAEYAPNAVKKAVIGVGHGDKKQIHMMVKVLLPKAIFDTEHAADALAIAICHAHHRQSVAYRMALAG
;
A
#
# COMPACT_ATOMS: atom_id res chain seq x y z
N ALA A 1 -17.94 -5.03 4.07
CA ALA A 1 -16.59 -5.48 4.51
C ALA A 1 -15.64 -4.31 4.82
N ARG A 2 -15.35 -3.36 3.89
CA ARG A 2 -14.41 -2.23 4.12
C ARG A 2 -14.69 -1.39 5.38
N GLY A 3 -15.95 -1.03 5.63
CA GLY A 3 -16.33 -0.18 6.77
C GLY A 3 -15.96 -0.76 8.14
N ILE A 4 -16.06 -2.08 8.32
CA ILE A 4 -15.69 -2.73 9.60
C ILE A 4 -14.17 -2.79 9.76
N ALA A 5 -13.44 -3.09 8.67
CA ALA A 5 -11.98 -3.13 8.68
C ALA A 5 -11.33 -1.77 8.98
N MET A 6 -12.04 -0.67 8.71
CA MET A 6 -11.60 0.70 9.01
C MET A 6 -12.06 1.18 10.38
N LEU A 7 -13.23 0.73 10.84
CA LEU A 7 -13.79 1.11 12.14
C LEU A 7 -12.93 0.61 13.32
N VAL A 8 -12.41 -0.62 13.24
CA VAL A 8 -11.58 -1.21 14.31
C VAL A 8 -10.31 -0.40 14.58
N PRO A 9 -9.44 -0.11 13.59
CA PRO A 9 -8.26 0.72 13.82
C PRO A 9 -8.60 2.16 14.20
N ALA A 10 -9.67 2.74 13.64
CA ALA A 10 -10.14 4.07 14.03
C ALA A 10 -10.56 4.15 15.50
N ARG A 11 -11.26 3.11 16.01
CA ARG A 11 -11.62 3.01 17.43
C ARG A 11 -10.42 2.78 18.35
N ALA A 12 -9.34 2.22 17.82
CA ALA A 12 -8.06 2.06 18.51
C ALA A 12 -7.18 3.33 18.45
N GLY A 13 -7.67 4.44 17.88
CA GLY A 13 -6.92 5.70 17.76
C GLY A 13 -5.82 5.68 16.71
N LEU A 14 -5.80 4.68 15.82
CA LEU A 14 -4.81 4.58 14.74
C LEU A 14 -5.27 5.41 13.54
N VAL A 15 -4.31 6.06 12.88
CA VAL A 15 -4.57 6.81 11.65
C VAL A 15 -4.90 5.83 10.53
N VAL A 16 -6.14 5.92 10.02
CA VAL A 16 -6.60 5.14 8.88
C VAL A 16 -6.37 5.95 7.61
N ALA A 17 -5.64 5.40 6.65
CA ALA A 17 -5.43 6.02 5.35
C ALA A 17 -6.07 5.15 4.26
N GLU A 18 -6.80 5.80 3.36
CA GLU A 18 -7.41 5.17 2.20
C GLU A 18 -6.68 5.54 0.91
N TYR A 19 -6.42 4.54 0.06
CA TYR A 19 -5.78 4.74 -1.24
C TYR A 19 -6.68 4.22 -2.35
N ALA A 20 -6.80 5.03 -3.41
CA ALA A 20 -7.47 4.59 -4.63
C ALA A 20 -6.68 3.45 -5.29
N PRO A 21 -7.34 2.48 -5.97
CA PRO A 21 -6.64 1.39 -6.66
C PRO A 21 -5.55 1.87 -7.62
N ASN A 22 -5.79 2.97 -8.33
CA ASN A 22 -4.83 3.57 -9.25
C ASN A 22 -3.61 4.16 -8.52
N ALA A 23 -3.79 4.66 -7.29
CA ALA A 23 -2.68 5.16 -6.47
C ALA A 23 -1.80 3.99 -6.00
N VAL A 24 -2.41 2.87 -5.60
CA VAL A 24 -1.68 1.65 -5.23
C VAL A 24 -0.86 1.13 -6.42
N LYS A 25 -1.48 1.05 -7.60
CA LYS A 25 -0.78 0.69 -8.84
C LYS A 25 0.39 1.63 -9.12
N LYS A 26 0.14 2.94 -9.13
CA LYS A 26 1.22 3.92 -9.37
C LYS A 26 2.35 3.82 -8.34
N ALA A 27 2.04 3.54 -7.07
CA ALA A 27 3.05 3.42 -6.01
C ALA A 27 3.89 2.14 -6.11
N VAL A 28 3.29 1.02 -6.55
CA VAL A 28 3.97 -0.28 -6.62
C VAL A 28 4.67 -0.46 -7.97
N ILE A 29 3.96 -0.28 -9.09
CA ILE A 29 4.44 -0.57 -10.45
C ILE A 29 4.81 0.70 -11.25
N GLY A 30 4.69 1.90 -10.67
CA GLY A 30 5.01 3.17 -11.33
C GLY A 30 3.96 3.69 -12.31
N VAL A 31 3.06 2.84 -12.81
CA VAL A 31 1.99 3.20 -13.75
C VAL A 31 0.60 2.90 -13.18
N GLY A 32 -0.38 3.76 -13.47
CA GLY A 32 -1.76 3.59 -12.97
C GLY A 32 -2.54 2.45 -13.63
N HIS A 33 -2.11 1.98 -14.82
CA HIS A 33 -2.86 1.05 -15.66
C HIS A 33 -2.31 -0.39 -15.68
N GLY A 34 -1.33 -0.72 -14.86
CA GLY A 34 -0.75 -2.07 -14.95
C GLY A 34 -1.67 -3.17 -14.43
N ASP A 35 -1.36 -4.37 -14.91
CA ASP A 35 -2.09 -5.60 -14.65
C ASP A 35 -1.82 -6.13 -13.24
N LYS A 36 -2.77 -6.85 -12.65
CA LYS A 36 -2.64 -7.49 -11.32
C LYS A 36 -1.41 -8.41 -11.26
N LYS A 37 -1.09 -9.09 -12.37
CA LYS A 37 0.13 -9.91 -12.49
C LYS A 37 1.41 -9.10 -12.29
N GLN A 38 1.46 -7.87 -12.81
CA GLN A 38 2.62 -6.99 -12.65
C GLN A 38 2.74 -6.52 -11.19
N ILE A 39 1.61 -6.23 -10.54
CA ILE A 39 1.60 -5.88 -9.10
C ILE A 39 2.18 -7.05 -8.29
N HIS A 40 1.70 -8.27 -8.51
CA HIS A 40 2.17 -9.45 -7.75
C HIS A 40 3.66 -9.70 -7.96
N MET A 41 4.15 -9.60 -9.20
CA MET A 41 5.57 -9.73 -9.49
C MET A 41 6.39 -8.64 -8.79
N MET A 42 5.92 -7.40 -8.82
CA MET A 42 6.61 -6.28 -8.19
C MET A 42 6.61 -6.37 -6.67
N VAL A 43 5.55 -6.89 -6.05
CA VAL A 43 5.52 -7.18 -4.60
C VAL A 43 6.59 -8.20 -4.24
N LYS A 44 6.83 -9.25 -5.06
CA LYS A 44 7.92 -10.21 -4.82
C LYS A 44 9.31 -9.57 -4.94
N VAL A 45 9.47 -8.62 -5.87
CA VAL A 45 10.74 -7.88 -6.04
C VAL A 45 10.99 -6.96 -4.85
N LEU A 46 9.97 -6.23 -4.39
CA LEU A 46 10.08 -5.29 -3.27
C LEU A 46 10.18 -6.00 -1.91
N LEU A 47 9.57 -7.18 -1.77
CA LEU A 47 9.57 -7.98 -0.55
C LEU A 47 10.02 -9.42 -0.85
N PRO A 48 11.34 -9.64 -1.10
CA PRO A 48 11.85 -10.96 -1.50
C PRO A 48 11.72 -12.03 -0.41
N LYS A 49 11.47 -11.63 0.85
CA LYS A 49 11.23 -12.53 1.99
C LYS A 49 9.75 -12.77 2.28
N ALA A 50 8.83 -12.07 1.60
CA ALA A 50 7.41 -12.24 1.83
C ALA A 50 6.92 -13.50 1.10
N ILE A 51 6.36 -14.43 1.88
CA ILE A 51 5.67 -15.61 1.37
C ILE A 51 4.18 -15.30 1.38
N PHE A 52 3.55 -15.35 0.22
CA PHE A 52 2.13 -15.14 0.06
C PHE A 52 1.59 -16.08 -1.02
N ASP A 53 0.64 -16.92 -0.62
CA ASP A 53 0.07 -17.95 -1.51
C ASP A 53 -1.30 -17.55 -2.10
N THR A 54 -1.81 -16.37 -1.74
CA THR A 54 -3.14 -15.89 -2.18
C THR A 54 -3.07 -14.51 -2.81
N GLU A 55 -3.97 -14.23 -3.76
CA GLU A 55 -4.09 -12.92 -4.40
C GLU A 55 -4.44 -11.82 -3.38
N HIS A 56 -5.27 -12.14 -2.40
CA HIS A 56 -5.65 -11.20 -1.33
C HIS A 56 -4.47 -10.78 -0.46
N ALA A 57 -3.52 -11.69 -0.21
CA ALA A 57 -2.30 -11.36 0.53
C ALA A 57 -1.38 -10.43 -0.29
N ALA A 58 -1.26 -10.67 -1.60
CA ALA A 58 -0.49 -9.80 -2.49
C ALA A 58 -1.09 -8.38 -2.56
N ASP A 59 -2.41 -8.26 -2.65
CA ASP A 59 -3.12 -6.97 -2.64
C ASP A 59 -2.92 -6.22 -1.30
N ALA A 60 -2.98 -6.92 -0.17
CA ALA A 60 -2.73 -6.32 1.14
C ALA A 60 -1.29 -5.78 1.26
N LEU A 61 -0.30 -6.54 0.78
CA LEU A 61 1.10 -6.11 0.73
C LEU A 61 1.29 -4.91 -0.20
N ALA A 62 0.63 -4.89 -1.36
CA ALA A 62 0.65 -3.76 -2.28
C ALA A 62 0.11 -2.48 -1.63
N ILE A 63 -0.99 -2.58 -0.87
CA ILE A 63 -1.54 -1.45 -0.10
C ILE A 63 -0.56 -1.01 1.00
N ALA A 64 0.11 -1.93 1.68
CA ALA A 64 1.10 -1.60 2.69
C ALA A 64 2.31 -0.86 2.09
N ILE A 65 2.81 -1.31 0.93
CA ILE A 65 3.87 -0.63 0.16
C ILE A 65 3.41 0.77 -0.25
N CYS A 66 2.18 0.90 -0.79
CA CYS A 66 1.60 2.19 -1.14
C CYS A 66 1.55 3.13 0.07
N HIS A 67 1.12 2.62 1.23
CA HIS A 67 1.08 3.39 2.47
C HIS A 67 2.48 3.81 2.93
N ALA A 68 3.48 2.93 2.86
CA ALA A 68 4.86 3.23 3.20
C ALA A 68 5.46 4.32 2.29
N HIS A 69 5.26 4.21 0.97
CA HIS A 69 5.70 5.21 0.00
C HIS A 69 5.02 6.56 0.24
N HIS A 70 3.72 6.56 0.54
CA HIS A 70 2.99 7.78 0.83
C HIS A 70 3.42 8.42 2.16
N ARG A 71 3.63 7.61 3.21
CA ARG A 71 4.10 8.08 4.52
C ARG A 71 5.52 8.64 4.46
N GLN A 72 6.42 8.00 3.70
CA GLN A 72 7.75 8.56 3.42
C GLN A 72 7.64 9.88 2.67
N SER A 73 6.74 10.01 1.69
CA SER A 73 6.56 11.29 0.98
C SER A 73 6.14 12.42 1.92
N VAL A 74 5.31 12.17 2.93
CA VAL A 74 4.90 13.18 3.91
C VAL A 74 6.03 13.47 4.91
N ALA A 75 6.65 12.44 5.49
CA ALA A 75 7.75 12.61 6.43
C ALA A 75 8.98 13.29 5.81
N TYR A 76 9.32 12.94 4.56
CA TYR A 76 10.42 13.55 3.82
C TYR A 76 10.11 15.01 3.42
N ARG A 77 8.85 15.31 3.09
CA ARG A 77 8.42 16.70 2.84
C ARG A 77 8.39 17.55 4.10
N MET A 78 8.08 16.96 5.26
CA MET A 78 8.17 17.67 6.54
C MET A 78 9.63 17.92 6.96
N ALA A 79 10.54 16.97 6.71
CA ALA A 79 11.96 17.11 7.01
C ALA A 79 12.68 18.15 6.12
N LEU A 80 12.19 18.41 4.91
CA LEU A 80 12.71 19.46 4.02
C LEU A 80 12.07 20.83 4.25
N ALA A 81 11.01 20.91 5.06
CA ALA A 81 10.26 22.13 5.35
C ALA A 81 10.62 22.76 6.71
N GLY A 82 11.65 22.26 7.38
CA GLY A 82 12.27 22.84 8.58
C GLY A 82 13.73 23.20 8.30
#